data_AF-A0A2I9EEX9-F1
#
_entry.id   AF-A0A2I9EEX9-F1
#
_cell.length_a   1.000
_cell.length_b   1.000
_cell.length_c   1.000
_cell.angle_alpha   90.00
_cell.angle_beta   90.00
_cell.angle_gamma   90.00
#
_symmetry.space_group_name_H-M   'P 1'
#
loop_
_entity.id
_entity.type
_entity.pdbx_description
1 polymer ?
#
loop_
_entity_poly.entity_id
_entity_poly.type
_entity_poly.pdbx_seq_one_letter_code
_entity_poly.pdbx_strand_id
1 'polypeptide(L)'
;MKSKFLLPVLAIIFAVGMSFTTVNTALDSDAWIDLGGGTPHKINTVPCEGTGEDCQVIVQSLQNPGPYTLYKDFDLQDPYDSNTTTPYTITD
;
A
#
# COMPACT_ATOMS: atom_id res chain seq x y z
N MET A 1 -1.20 -49.61 21.42
CA MET A 1 -0.32 -48.47 21.09
C MET A 1 -0.56 -48.06 19.63
N LYS A 2 -1.52 -47.16 19.34
CA LYS A 2 -1.86 -46.75 17.95
C LYS A 2 -2.38 -45.30 17.87
N SER A 3 -1.72 -44.36 18.55
CA SER A 3 -1.98 -42.92 18.35
C SER A 3 -0.65 -42.17 18.38
N LYS A 4 0.04 -42.17 17.24
CA LYS A 4 1.27 -41.38 17.03
C LYS A 4 1.37 -40.80 15.62
N PHE A 5 0.33 -40.94 14.81
CA PHE A 5 0.34 -40.57 13.39
C PHE A 5 -0.68 -39.48 13.02
N LEU A 6 -1.53 -39.05 13.96
CA LEU A 6 -2.55 -38.00 13.72
C LEU A 6 -2.03 -36.58 13.94
N LEU A 7 -1.02 -36.38 14.79
CA LEU A 7 -0.43 -35.08 15.06
C LEU A 7 0.30 -34.43 13.86
N PRO A 8 1.07 -35.14 13.02
CA PRO A 8 1.81 -34.51 11.93
C PRO A 8 0.92 -34.04 10.77
N VAL A 9 -0.25 -34.66 10.57
CA VAL A 9 -1.15 -34.31 9.45
C VAL A 9 -1.86 -32.99 9.70
N LEU A 10 -2.23 -32.70 10.96
CA LEU A 10 -2.88 -31.43 11.32
C LEU A 10 -1.94 -30.22 11.12
N ALA A 11 -0.64 -30.38 11.38
CA ALA A 11 0.36 -29.32 11.24
C ALA A 11 0.58 -28.88 9.77
N ILE A 12 0.43 -29.80 8.81
CA ILE A 12 0.59 -29.51 7.38
C ILE A 12 -0.57 -28.64 6.88
N ILE A 13 -1.79 -28.85 7.38
CA ILE A 13 -2.99 -28.10 6.96
C ILE A 13 -2.91 -26.63 7.42
N PHE A 14 -2.31 -26.37 8.59
CA PHE A 14 -2.13 -24.99 9.07
C PHE A 14 -1.07 -24.19 8.29
N ALA A 15 -0.07 -24.84 7.69
CA ALA A 15 0.98 -24.14 6.92
C ALA A 15 0.49 -23.64 5.55
N VAL A 16 -0.43 -24.36 4.92
CA VAL A 16 -1.01 -23.99 3.62
C VAL A 16 -1.99 -22.81 3.74
N GLY A 17 -2.55 -22.57 4.94
CA GLY A 17 -3.45 -21.44 5.21
C GLY A 17 -2.75 -20.07 5.25
N MET A 18 -1.44 -20.02 5.51
CA MET A 18 -0.68 -18.77 5.59
C MET A 18 -0.05 -18.36 4.25
N SER A 19 -0.23 -19.15 3.18
CA SER A 19 0.43 -18.92 1.87
C SER A 19 -0.14 -17.74 1.07
N PHE A 20 -1.19 -17.07 1.57
CA PHE A 20 -1.84 -15.95 0.88
C PHE A 20 -1.65 -14.60 1.59
N THR A 21 -0.75 -14.47 2.56
CA THR A 21 -0.50 -13.16 3.21
C THR A 21 0.59 -12.31 2.57
N THR A 22 1.22 -12.76 1.49
CA THR A 22 2.07 -11.88 0.67
C THR A 22 1.27 -11.36 -0.51
N VAL A 23 0.25 -10.55 -0.21
CA VAL A 23 -0.28 -9.59 -1.16
C VAL A 23 0.78 -8.48 -1.25
N ASN A 24 1.89 -8.77 -1.92
CA ASN A 24 2.69 -7.75 -2.57
C ASN A 24 1.92 -7.36 -3.83
N THR A 25 0.74 -6.79 -3.67
CA THR A 25 0.15 -5.97 -4.73
C THR A 25 0.96 -4.69 -4.79
N ALA A 26 2.16 -4.78 -5.35
CA ALA A 26 2.51 -3.84 -6.38
C ALA A 26 1.55 -4.13 -7.55
N LEU A 27 0.26 -3.82 -7.34
CA LEU A 27 -0.57 -3.48 -8.47
C LEU A 27 0.17 -2.26 -9.05
N ASP A 28 0.38 -2.26 -10.35
CA ASP A 28 0.61 -1.04 -11.13
C ASP A 28 -0.63 -0.13 -10.97
N SER A 29 -0.92 0.29 -9.73
CA SER A 29 -1.88 1.33 -9.43
C SER A 29 -1.12 2.61 -9.69
N ASP A 30 -1.25 3.08 -10.92
CA ASP A 30 -0.78 4.39 -11.35
C ASP A 30 -1.30 5.44 -10.37
N ALA A 31 -0.44 5.88 -9.47
CA ALA A 31 -0.77 6.88 -8.47
C ALA A 31 -0.07 8.19 -8.79
N TRP A 32 -0.69 9.30 -8.44
CA TRP A 32 -0.25 10.62 -8.87
C TRP A 32 -0.19 11.59 -7.70
N ILE A 33 0.81 12.46 -7.71
CA ILE A 33 0.94 13.57 -6.76
C ILE A 33 1.13 14.89 -7.51
N ASP A 34 0.64 15.98 -6.92
CA ASP A 34 0.88 17.32 -7.44
C ASP A 34 2.14 17.95 -6.83
N LEU A 35 3.13 18.24 -7.67
CA LEU A 35 4.36 18.94 -7.28
C LEU A 35 4.32 20.46 -7.56
N GLY A 36 3.18 21.00 -8.00
CA GLY A 36 3.01 22.41 -8.33
C GLY A 36 3.67 22.85 -9.65
N GLY A 37 4.12 21.89 -10.47
CA GLY A 37 4.80 22.10 -11.75
C GLY A 37 3.90 21.97 -12.99
N GLY A 38 2.59 21.80 -12.81
CA GLY A 38 1.59 21.68 -13.89
C GLY A 38 1.48 20.29 -14.54
N THR A 39 2.46 19.41 -14.33
CA THR A 39 2.35 17.98 -14.68
C THR A 39 2.41 17.15 -13.40
N PRO A 40 1.34 16.40 -13.06
CA PRO A 40 1.34 15.41 -11.99
C PRO A 40 2.50 14.43 -12.10
N HIS A 41 3.08 14.09 -10.95
CA HIS A 41 4.17 13.13 -10.86
C HIS A 41 3.62 11.74 -10.54
N LYS A 42 3.98 10.76 -11.36
CA LYS A 42 3.58 9.36 -11.15
C LYS A 42 4.41 8.73 -10.03
N ILE A 43 3.75 8.00 -9.15
CA ILE A 43 4.30 7.22 -8.05
C ILE A 43 3.84 5.78 -8.24
N ASN A 44 4.72 4.82 -7.98
CA ASN A 44 4.41 3.39 -8.13
C ASN A 44 4.05 2.71 -6.81
N THR A 45 4.15 3.45 -5.70
CA THR A 45 3.87 2.98 -4.35
C THR A 45 2.58 3.60 -3.79
N VAL A 46 1.60 2.77 -3.46
CA VAL A 46 0.36 3.19 -2.80
C VAL A 46 0.31 2.60 -1.38
N PRO A 47 0.76 3.34 -0.35
CA PRO A 47 0.77 2.85 1.04
C PRO A 47 -0.58 3.07 1.77
N CYS A 48 -1.57 3.62 1.08
CA CYS A 48 -2.82 4.09 1.65
C CYS A 48 -3.71 2.91 2.08
N GLU A 49 -4.19 2.94 3.32
CA GLU A 49 -5.08 1.90 3.85
C GLU A 49 -6.28 2.51 4.58
N GLY A 50 -7.45 1.90 4.40
CA GLY A 50 -8.67 2.26 5.12
C GLY A 50 -9.51 3.33 4.42
N THR A 51 -10.34 4.04 5.21
CA THR A 51 -11.35 4.98 4.71
C THR A 51 -11.58 6.11 5.69
N GLY A 52 -11.91 7.31 5.19
CA GLY A 52 -12.41 8.44 6.00
C GLY A 52 -11.56 9.70 5.95
N GLU A 53 -10.31 9.61 5.51
CA GLU A 53 -9.38 10.72 5.33
C GLU A 53 -8.69 10.64 3.97
N ASP A 54 -8.18 11.76 3.46
CA ASP A 54 -7.38 11.77 2.23
C ASP A 54 -5.97 11.24 2.52
N CYS A 55 -5.47 10.33 1.67
CA CYS A 55 -4.15 9.77 1.83
C CYS A 55 -3.06 10.79 1.48
N GLN A 56 -2.14 10.99 2.42
CA GLN A 56 -0.97 11.84 2.25
C GLN A 56 0.32 11.02 2.28
N VAL A 57 1.26 11.36 1.41
CA VAL A 57 2.58 10.71 1.33
C VAL A 57 3.71 11.71 1.38
N ILE A 58 4.82 11.32 2.01
CA ILE A 58 6.11 12.03 1.97
C ILE A 58 7.06 11.19 1.13
N VAL A 59 7.43 11.71 -0.03
CA VAL A 59 8.35 11.03 -0.96
C VAL A 59 9.77 11.49 -0.68
N GLN A 60 10.59 10.64 -0.05
CA GLN A 60 11.93 11.04 0.39
C GLN A 60 12.91 11.33 -0.76
N SER A 61 12.67 10.77 -1.95
CA SER A 61 13.51 10.96 -3.14
C SER A 61 13.31 12.33 -3.80
N LEU A 62 12.25 13.08 -3.45
CA LEU A 62 11.99 14.40 -4.00
C LEU A 62 12.86 15.48 -3.34
N GLN A 63 13.21 16.50 -4.13
CA GLN A 63 13.99 17.64 -3.65
C GLN A 63 13.28 18.46 -2.57
N ASN A 64 11.94 18.40 -2.53
CA ASN A 64 11.12 18.94 -1.44
C ASN A 64 10.22 17.82 -0.92
N PRO A 65 10.62 17.08 0.12
CA PRO A 65 9.80 16.04 0.72
C PRO A 65 8.68 16.69 1.55
N GLY A 66 7.57 17.02 0.90
CA GLY A 66 6.34 17.49 1.54
C GLY A 66 5.31 16.37 1.69
N PRO A 67 4.27 16.56 2.53
CA PRO A 67 3.07 15.75 2.44
C PRO A 67 2.32 16.12 1.16
N TYR A 68 2.16 15.14 0.29
CA TYR A 68 1.40 15.26 -0.95
C TYR A 68 0.18 14.35 -0.89
N THR A 69 -0.98 14.85 -1.31
CA THR A 69 -2.15 13.99 -1.51
C THR A 69 -1.90 13.04 -2.67
N LEU A 70 -2.20 11.77 -2.47
CA LEU A 70 -2.07 10.74 -3.50
C LEU A 70 -3.39 10.57 -4.24
N TYR A 71 -3.36 10.57 -5.57
CA TYR A 71 -4.52 10.45 -6.44
C TYR A 71 -4.46 9.19 -7.30
N LYS A 72 -5.65 8.65 -7.63
CA LYS A 72 -5.84 7.48 -8.49
C LYS A 72 -5.75 7.82 -9.98
N ASP A 73 -5.89 9.09 -10.32
CA ASP A 73 -5.92 9.58 -11.69
C ASP A 73 -4.97 10.76 -11.90
N PHE A 74 -4.59 10.95 -13.17
CA PHE A 74 -3.71 12.03 -13.59
C PHE A 74 -4.35 13.42 -13.44
N ASP A 75 -5.68 13.54 -13.51
CA ASP A 75 -6.35 14.84 -13.39
C ASP A 75 -6.47 15.31 -11.93
N LEU A 76 -6.00 14.49 -10.97
CA LEU A 76 -5.97 14.78 -9.52
C LEU A 76 -7.37 14.96 -8.92
N GLN A 77 -8.35 14.18 -9.40
CA GLN A 77 -9.76 14.34 -9.01
C GLN A 77 -10.24 13.28 -8.02
N ASP A 78 -9.65 12.09 -8.01
CA ASP A 78 -10.01 10.96 -7.16
C ASP A 78 -8.85 10.64 -6.20
N PRO A 79 -8.84 11.21 -4.98
CA PRO A 79 -7.82 10.92 -3.99
C PRO A 79 -7.93 9.47 -3.47
N TYR A 80 -6.79 8.91 -3.06
CA TYR A 80 -6.79 7.68 -2.28
C TYR A 80 -7.32 7.93 -0.87
N ASP A 81 -8.14 7.00 -0.39
CA ASP A 81 -8.61 7.01 0.98
C ASP A 81 -7.55 6.49 1.95
N SER A 82 -7.62 6.99 3.18
CA SER A 82 -6.78 6.64 4.32
C SER A 82 -7.63 6.58 5.59
N ASN A 83 -7.19 5.82 6.59
CA ASN A 83 -7.75 5.83 7.95
C ASN A 83 -6.96 6.73 8.92
N THR A 84 -5.97 7.47 8.41
CA THR A 84 -5.06 8.30 9.20
C THR A 84 -4.78 9.63 8.51
N THR A 85 -4.70 10.68 9.31
CA THR A 85 -4.23 12.01 8.88
C THR A 85 -2.70 12.14 8.90
N THR A 86 -2.01 11.07 9.31
CA THR A 86 -0.54 11.05 9.41
C THR A 86 0.04 10.61 8.06
N PRO A 87 0.92 11.39 7.42
CA PRO A 87 1.45 11.04 6.11
C PRO A 87 2.30 9.76 6.11
N TYR A 88 2.13 8.92 5.10
CA TYR A 88 2.97 7.76 4.87
C TYR A 88 4.30 8.17 4.25
N THR A 89 5.41 7.65 4.76
CA THR A 89 6.73 7.95 4.16
C THR A 89 7.11 6.85 3.17
N ILE A 90 7.36 7.22 1.92
CA ILE A 90 7.73 6.30 0.84
C ILE A 90 9.05 6.69 0.18
N THR A 91 9.68 5.70 -0.44
CA THR A 91 10.85 5.85 -1.29
C THR A 91 10.49 5.32 -2.67
N ASP A 92 10.17 6.22 -3.59
CA ASP A 92 9.90 5.92 -5.01
C ASP A 92 11.13 6.26 -5.87
#